data_AF-A0A1Q7TFG8-F1
#
_entry.id   AF-A0A1Q7TFG8-F1
#
_cell.length_a   1.000
_cell.length_b   1.000
_cell.length_c   1.000
_cell.angle_alpha   90.00
_cell.angle_beta   90.00
_cell.angle_gamma   90.00
#
_symmetry.space_group_name_H-M   'P 1'
#
loop_
_entity.id
_entity.type
_entity.pdbx_description
1 polymer ?
#
loop_
_entity_poly.entity_id
_entity_poly.type
_entity_poly.pdbx_seq_one_letter_code
_entity_poly.pdbx_strand_id
1 'polypeptide(L)' 'MQWENPQIVVDISDTMDLKIKALACHASQFSDFSAVEARVRERSRQLGQAKGYAYAEAFDRIVIPW' A
#
# COMPACT_ATOMS: atom_id res chain seq x y z
N MET A 1 -8.61 -6.12 -12.74
CA MET A 1 -9.50 -5.81 -11.58
C MET A 1 -9.41 -4.32 -11.28
N GLN A 2 -10.43 -3.65 -10.72
CA GLN A 2 -10.43 -2.18 -10.53
C GLN A 2 -9.19 -1.62 -9.80
N TRP A 3 -8.50 -2.44 -9.01
CA TRP A 3 -7.27 -2.10 -8.28
C TRP A 3 -5.98 -2.09 -9.16
N GLU A 4 -6.09 -2.37 -10.46
CA GLU A 4 -4.96 -2.34 -11.41
C GLU A 4 -4.73 -0.95 -12.01
N ASN A 5 -5.75 -0.08 -12.02
CA ASN A 5 -5.65 1.29 -12.52
C ASN A 5 -6.26 2.30 -11.54
N PRO A 6 -5.58 2.59 -10.44
CA PRO A 6 -6.11 3.46 -9.39
C PRO A 6 -6.21 4.91 -9.82
N GLN A 7 -7.28 5.58 -9.38
CA GLN A 7 -7.54 7.00 -9.67
C GLN A 7 -6.57 7.92 -8.92
N ILE A 8 -6.17 7.53 -7.71
CA ILE A 8 -5.27 8.28 -6.85
C ILE A 8 -4.12 7.38 -6.43
N VAL A 9 -2.89 7.91 -6.52
CA VAL A 9 -1.67 7.28 -6.04
C VAL A 9 -0.97 8.27 -5.11
N VAL A 10 -0.71 7.86 -3.88
CA VAL A 10 -0.09 8.68 -2.83
C VAL A 10 1.29 8.12 -2.53
N ASP A 11 2.31 8.98 -2.55
CA ASP A 11 3.66 8.62 -2.13
C ASP A 11 3.70 8.34 -0.62
N ILE A 12 4.17 7.15 -0.26
CA ILE A 12 4.36 6.73 1.14
C ILE A 12 5.80 6.30 1.40
N SER A 13 6.74 6.74 0.57
CA SER A 13 8.15 6.30 0.64
C SER A 13 8.76 6.55 2.02
N ASP A 14 8.47 7.72 2.61
CA ASP A 14 8.98 8.10 3.94
C ASP A 14 8.26 7.39 5.11
N THR A 15 7.09 6.79 4.87
CA THR A 15 6.24 6.19 5.91
C THR A 15 6.05 4.67 5.76
N MET A 16 6.66 4.06 4.74
CA MET A 16 6.55 2.62 4.47
C MET A 16 6.94 1.77 5.69
N ASP A 17 8.03 2.11 6.37
CA ASP A 17 8.47 1.33 7.54
C ASP A 17 7.53 1.50 8.75
N LEU A 18 6.89 2.66 8.89
CA LEU A 18 5.87 2.88 9.90
C LEU A 18 4.62 2.03 9.63
N LYS A 19 4.21 1.92 8.36
CA LYS A 19 3.11 1.03 7.94
C LYS A 19 3.39 -0.43 8.27
N ILE A 20 4.62 -0.93 8.03
CA ILE A 20 4.99 -2.31 8.40
C ILE A 20 4.94 -2.50 9.93
N LYS A 21 5.49 -1.56 10.70
CA LYS A 21 5.42 -1.62 12.17
C LYS A 21 3.97 -1.64 12.68
N ALA A 22 3.10 -0.83 12.10
CA ALA A 22 1.68 -0.83 12.44
C ALA A 22 1.00 -2.17 12.13
N LEU A 23 1.29 -2.78 10.97
CA LEU A 23 0.79 -4.12 10.64
C LEU A 23 1.28 -5.18 11.62
N ALA A 24 2.55 -5.10 12.07
CA ALA A 24 3.14 -6.06 13.01
C ALA A 24 2.44 -6.08 14.37
N CYS A 25 1.82 -4.97 14.79
CA CYS A 25 1.04 -4.91 16.02
C CYS A 25 -0.17 -5.86 16.02
N HIS A 26 -0.66 -6.28 14.86
CA HIS A 26 -1.81 -7.17 14.71
C HIS A 26 -1.38 -8.65 14.67
N ALA A 27 -0.53 -9.09 15.60
CA ALA A 27 0.07 -10.42 15.59
C ALA A 27 -0.95 -11.57 15.52
N SER A 28 -2.13 -11.44 16.14
CA SER A 28 -3.17 -12.47 16.10
C SER A 28 -3.81 -12.67 14.71
N GLN A 29 -3.58 -11.76 13.77
CA GLN A 29 -4.12 -11.82 12.40
C GLN A 29 -3.18 -12.53 11.42
N PHE A 30 -1.91 -12.75 11.79
CA PHE A 30 -0.88 -13.24 10.87
C PHE A 30 -0.14 -14.43 11.48
N SER A 31 -0.21 -15.58 10.80
CA SER A 31 0.60 -16.75 11.14
C SER A 31 2.04 -16.62 10.66
N ASP A 32 2.26 -15.89 9.55
CA ASP A 32 3.58 -15.56 9.01
C ASP A 32 3.61 -14.08 8.62
N PHE A 33 4.15 -13.25 9.52
CA PHE A 33 4.27 -11.81 9.28
C PHE A 33 5.31 -11.47 8.20
N SER A 34 6.34 -12.30 8.03
CA SER A 34 7.41 -12.02 7.06
C SER A 34 6.91 -12.08 5.62
N ALA A 35 6.05 -13.05 5.31
CA ALA A 35 5.37 -13.14 4.02
C ALA A 35 4.42 -11.96 3.79
N VAL A 36 3.75 -11.48 4.84
CA VAL A 36 2.86 -10.31 4.78
C VAL A 36 3.66 -9.05 4.49
N GLU A 37 4.77 -8.81 5.20
CA GLU A 37 5.66 -7.67 4.95
C GLU A 37 6.17 -7.67 3.51
N ALA A 38 6.69 -8.81 3.02
CA ALA A 38 7.20 -8.93 1.67
C ALA A 38 6.13 -8.59 0.62
N ARG A 39 4.91 -9.14 0.77
CA ARG A 39 3.78 -8.86 -0.12
C ARG A 39 3.38 -7.39 -0.09
N VAL A 40 3.34 -6.77 1.09
CA VAL A 40 2.94 -5.37 1.26
C VAL A 40 3.96 -4.43 0.62
N ARG A 41 5.26 -4.65 0.86
CA ARG A 41 6.33 -3.86 0.24
C ARG A 41 6.33 -3.98 -1.27
N GLU A 42 6.24 -5.20 -1.80
CA GLU A 42 6.24 -5.43 -3.25
C GLU A 42 5.03 -4.76 -3.91
N ARG A 43 3.84 -4.88 -3.30
CA ARG A 43 2.65 -4.22 -3.82
C ARG A 43 2.79 -2.69 -3.82
N SER A 44 3.26 -2.10 -2.71
CA SER A 44 3.47 -0.66 -2.64
C SER A 44 4.53 -0.17 -3.63
N ARG A 45 5.58 -0.95 -3.88
CA ARG A 45 6.59 -0.64 -4.91
C ARG A 45 6.00 -0.64 -6.32
N GLN A 46 5.22 -1.67 -6.66
CA GLN A 46 4.54 -1.77 -7.97
C GLN A 46 3.60 -0.58 -8.22
N LEU A 47 2.88 -0.14 -7.19
CA LEU A 47 1.97 1.01 -7.29
C LEU A 47 2.72 2.34 -7.47
N GLY A 48 3.90 2.49 -6.86
CA GLY A 48 4.71 3.70 -6.96
C GLY A 48 5.49 3.85 -8.28
N GLN A 49 5.83 2.73 -8.92
CA GLN A 49 6.72 2.69 -10.09
C GLN A 49 6.30 3.65 -11.21
N ALA A 50 5.01 3.67 -11.58
CA ALA A 50 4.50 4.51 -12.67
C ALA A 50 4.57 6.03 -12.36
N LYS A 51 4.70 6.41 -11.08
CA LYS A 51 4.81 7.80 -10.62
C LYS A 51 6.22 8.18 -10.16
N GLY A 52 7.17 7.24 -10.18
CA GLY A 52 8.54 7.47 -9.71
C GLY A 52 8.71 7.43 -8.19
N TYR A 53 7.70 6.95 -7.45
CA TYR A 53 7.79 6.77 -6.00
C TYR A 53 8.45 5.43 -5.67
N ALA A 54 9.22 5.37 -4.58
CA ALA A 54 9.76 4.10 -4.09
C ALA A 54 8.63 3.19 -3.58
N TYR A 55 7.66 3.78 -2.89
CA TYR A 55 6.46 3.11 -2.40
C TYR A 55 5.23 4.02 -2.54
N ALA A 56 4.10 3.43 -2.90
CA ALA A 56 2.84 4.15 -2.93
C ALA A 56 1.66 3.34 -2.40
N GLU A 57 0.61 4.06 -2.04
CA GLU A 57 -0.73 3.54 -1.83
C GLU A 57 -1.69 4.07 -2.89
N ALA A 58 -2.69 3.27 -3.21
CA ALA A 58 -3.59 3.48 -4.32
C ALA A 58 -5.02 3.48 -3.81
N PHE A 59 -5.82 4.46 -4.26
CA PHE A 59 -7.18 4.67 -3.79
C PHE A 59 -8.14 4.87 -4.97
N ASP A 60 -9.35 4.34 -4.80
CA ASP A 60 -10.49 4.63 -5.67
C ASP A 60 -11.15 5.93 -5.23
N ARG A 61 -11.39 6.84 -6.18
CA ARG A 61 -12.04 8.13 -5.93
C ARG A 61 -13.50 8.05 -6.33
N ILE A 62 -14.41 8.12 -5.36
CA ILE A 62 -15.85 8.22 -5.59
C ILE A 62 -16.25 9.68 -5.40
N VAL A 63 -16.86 10.29 -6.42
CA VAL A 63 -17.36 11.67 -6.38
C VAL A 63 -18.87 11.62 -6.26
N ILE A 64 -19.42 12.20 -5.20
CA ILE A 64 -20.87 12.30 -5.00
C ILE A 64 -21.28 13.70 -5.49
N PRO A 65 -22.10 13.80 -6.56
CA PRO A 65 -22.65 15.07 -6.99
C PRO A 65 -23.69 15.57 -5.97
N TRP A 66 -23.84 16.88 -5.89
CA TRP A 66 -24.86 17.54 -5.06
C TRP A 66 -26.28 17.18 -5.47
#